data_AF-A0A3B8MJV0-F1
#
_entry.id   AF-A0A3B8MJV0-F1
#
_cell.length_a   1.000
_cell.length_b   1.000
_cell.length_c   1.000
_cell.angle_alpha   90.00
_cell.angle_beta   90.00
_cell.angle_gamma   90.00
#
_symmetry.space_group_name_H-M   'P 1'
#
loop_
_entity.id
_entity.type
_entity.pdbx_description
1 polymer ?
#
loop_
_entity_poly.entity_id
_entity_poly.type
_entity_poly.pdbx_seq_one_letter_code
_entity_poly.pdbx_strand_id
1 'polypeptide(L)'
;SAQEELQGAESGDEEQRQLAEDLKQAEGTLADQCMVLSQARTEAANRLSPAVEASLSELGMPDVTFEIAFERVEDADGIVEFDGKTYRVGGDGIESAEFYLSTNPGETARPLVRVASGGEISRIMLALKTVLAQTDSVQVLIFDEIDVGISGRIAEVVGRRLKHLADGCQTVSITHLPQIAKMADHHFAVKKQTDGSRTETYVARLEAEDRVEELAKLLGGEEISSLTLEHAKEMLTASKPNGSTKGSKRKARA
;
A
#
# COMPACT_ATOMS: atom_id res chain seq x y z
N SER A 1 -28.84 -63.17 -9.68
CA SER A 1 -28.51 -63.97 -10.88
C SER A 1 -27.21 -63.46 -11.47
N ALA A 2 -26.39 -64.29 -12.13
CA ALA A 2 -25.20 -63.81 -12.85
C ALA A 2 -25.52 -62.68 -13.86
N GLN A 3 -26.75 -62.62 -14.38
CA GLN A 3 -27.23 -61.52 -15.22
C GLN A 3 -27.44 -60.19 -14.47
N GLU A 4 -27.85 -60.23 -13.19
CA GLU A 4 -27.99 -59.01 -12.37
C GLU A 4 -26.62 -58.47 -11.96
N GLU A 5 -25.64 -59.35 -11.71
CA GLU A 5 -24.24 -58.96 -11.47
C GLU A 5 -23.60 -58.35 -12.72
N LEU A 6 -23.86 -58.90 -13.91
CA LEU A 6 -23.42 -58.35 -15.19
C LEU A 6 -24.02 -56.97 -15.48
N GLN A 7 -25.33 -56.80 -15.30
CA GLN A 7 -25.97 -55.49 -15.45
C GLN A 7 -25.45 -54.44 -14.45
N GLY A 8 -25.17 -54.85 -13.22
CA GLY A 8 -24.56 -53.97 -12.21
C GLY A 8 -23.15 -53.52 -12.60
N ALA A 9 -22.34 -54.43 -13.15
CA ALA A 9 -21.00 -54.12 -13.64
C ALA A 9 -21.04 -53.20 -14.88
N GLU A 10 -21.89 -53.50 -15.87
CA GLU A 10 -22.07 -52.66 -17.08
C GLU A 10 -22.54 -51.24 -16.74
N SER A 11 -23.46 -51.11 -15.77
CA SER A 11 -23.91 -49.79 -15.29
C SER A 11 -22.80 -49.02 -14.56
N GLY A 12 -21.94 -49.71 -13.81
CA GLY A 12 -20.81 -49.09 -13.11
C GLY A 12 -19.72 -48.61 -14.06
N ASP A 13 -19.42 -49.37 -15.11
CA ASP A 13 -18.46 -48.99 -16.14
C ASP A 13 -18.91 -47.74 -16.93
N GLU A 14 -20.20 -47.64 -17.24
CA GLU A 14 -20.76 -46.46 -17.91
C GLU A 14 -20.75 -45.22 -17.01
N GLU A 15 -21.09 -45.37 -15.72
CA GLU A 15 -21.01 -44.28 -14.74
C GLU A 15 -19.56 -43.81 -14.54
N GLN A 16 -18.60 -44.73 -14.46
CA GLN A 16 -17.18 -44.40 -14.36
C GLN A 16 -16.69 -43.65 -15.60
N ARG A 17 -17.15 -44.05 -16.80
CA ARG A 17 -16.81 -43.36 -18.04
C ARG A 17 -17.37 -41.94 -18.07
N GLN A 18 -18.65 -41.77 -17.71
CA GLN A 18 -19.27 -40.44 -17.65
C GLN A 18 -18.55 -39.53 -16.67
N LEU A 19 -18.23 -40.02 -15.47
CA LEU A 19 -17.48 -39.25 -14.47
C LEU A 19 -16.07 -38.87 -14.95
N ALA A 20 -15.41 -39.74 -15.72
CA ALA A 20 -14.10 -39.43 -16.31
C ALA A 20 -14.20 -38.35 -17.39
N GLU A 21 -15.26 -38.36 -18.21
CA GLU A 21 -15.53 -37.33 -19.21
C GLU A 21 -15.86 -35.97 -18.54
N ASP A 22 -16.71 -35.99 -17.51
CA ASP A 22 -17.08 -34.81 -16.73
C ASP A 22 -15.86 -34.20 -16.02
N LEU A 23 -15.02 -35.05 -15.42
CA LEU A 23 -13.77 -34.62 -14.78
C LEU A 23 -12.86 -33.93 -15.79
N LYS A 24 -12.64 -34.54 -16.96
CA LYS A 24 -11.80 -33.96 -18.01
C LYS A 24 -12.34 -32.62 -18.51
N GLN A 25 -13.67 -32.49 -18.64
CA GLN A 25 -14.29 -31.23 -19.03
C GLN A 25 -14.12 -30.15 -17.95
N ALA A 26 -14.27 -30.53 -16.67
CA ALA A 26 -14.06 -29.63 -15.54
C ALA A 26 -12.59 -29.17 -15.44
N GLU A 27 -11.64 -30.09 -15.63
CA GLU A 27 -10.20 -29.78 -15.67
C GLU A 27 -9.85 -28.82 -16.80
N GLY A 28 -10.37 -29.07 -18.03
CA GLY A 28 -10.16 -28.16 -19.15
C GLY A 28 -10.73 -26.76 -18.88
N THR A 29 -11.92 -26.68 -18.31
CA THR A 29 -12.54 -25.40 -17.93
C THR A 29 -11.71 -24.68 -16.87
N LEU A 30 -11.27 -25.40 -15.83
CA LEU A 30 -10.43 -24.84 -14.78
C LEU A 30 -9.08 -24.35 -15.33
N ALA A 31 -8.48 -25.09 -16.27
CA ALA A 31 -7.24 -24.71 -16.91
C ALA A 31 -7.39 -23.40 -17.70
N ASP A 32 -8.45 -23.28 -18.50
CA ASP A 32 -8.76 -22.04 -19.24
C ASP A 32 -8.95 -20.85 -18.29
N GLN A 33 -9.70 -21.03 -17.19
CA GLN A 33 -9.91 -19.97 -16.19
C GLN A 33 -8.61 -19.57 -15.48
N CYS A 34 -7.73 -20.53 -15.18
CA CYS A 34 -6.41 -20.25 -14.60
C CYS A 34 -5.55 -19.39 -15.52
N MET A 35 -5.58 -19.66 -16.83
CA MET A 35 -4.85 -18.87 -17.82
C MET A 35 -5.39 -17.44 -17.94
N VAL A 36 -6.73 -17.28 -17.93
CA VAL A 36 -7.37 -15.97 -17.90
C VAL A 36 -6.96 -15.18 -16.65
N LEU A 37 -6.94 -15.82 -15.48
CA LEU A 37 -6.49 -15.20 -14.23
C LEU A 37 -5.02 -14.79 -14.29
N SER A 38 -4.14 -15.65 -14.82
CA SER A 38 -2.71 -15.36 -14.93
C SER A 38 -2.42 -14.20 -15.87
N GLN A 39 -3.14 -14.12 -17.00
CA GLN A 39 -3.05 -12.98 -17.91
C GLN A 39 -3.51 -11.69 -17.23
N ALA A 40 -4.66 -11.71 -16.55
CA ALA A 40 -5.19 -10.53 -15.85
C ALA A 40 -4.24 -10.04 -14.75
N ARG A 41 -3.59 -10.96 -14.02
CA ARG A 41 -2.55 -10.65 -13.02
C ARG A 41 -1.34 -9.99 -13.65
N THR A 42 -0.84 -10.53 -14.76
CA THR A 42 0.29 -9.97 -15.50
C THR A 42 -0.01 -8.55 -16.00
N GLU A 43 -1.20 -8.33 -16.56
CA GLU A 43 -1.65 -7.01 -17.00
C GLU A 43 -1.80 -6.01 -15.83
N ALA A 44 -2.28 -6.48 -14.67
CA ALA A 44 -2.36 -5.65 -13.47
C ALA A 44 -0.97 -5.29 -12.95
N ALA A 45 -0.03 -6.23 -12.92
CA ALA A 45 1.36 -5.98 -12.52
C ALA A 45 2.04 -4.93 -13.40
N ASN A 46 1.89 -5.04 -14.72
CA ASN A 46 2.43 -4.08 -15.68
C ASN A 46 1.89 -2.65 -15.52
N ARG A 47 0.71 -2.48 -14.91
CA ARG A 47 0.16 -1.16 -14.56
C ARG A 47 0.58 -0.72 -13.16
N LEU A 48 0.60 -1.63 -12.20
CA LEU A 48 0.85 -1.34 -10.79
C LEU A 48 2.32 -0.97 -10.54
N SER A 49 3.26 -1.73 -11.11
CA SER A 49 4.69 -1.51 -10.92
C SER A 49 5.13 -0.08 -11.24
N PRO A 50 4.91 0.47 -12.45
CA PRO A 50 5.35 1.82 -12.77
C PRO A 50 4.62 2.90 -11.93
N ALA A 51 3.38 2.66 -11.53
CA ALA A 51 2.65 3.59 -10.67
C ALA A 51 3.24 3.65 -9.25
N VAL A 52 3.65 2.50 -8.71
CA VAL A 52 4.33 2.41 -7.41
C VAL A 52 5.72 3.05 -7.48
N GLU A 53 6.51 2.76 -8.51
CA GLU A 53 7.83 3.37 -8.73
C GLU A 53 7.75 4.90 -8.85
N ALA A 54 6.79 5.41 -9.62
CA ALA A 54 6.55 6.85 -9.74
C ALA A 54 6.22 7.48 -8.38
N SER A 55 5.36 6.83 -7.59
CA SER A 55 5.02 7.29 -6.25
C SER A 55 6.22 7.24 -5.29
N LEU A 56 7.07 6.22 -5.38
CA LEU A 56 8.28 6.08 -4.56
C LEU A 56 9.33 7.13 -4.90
N SER A 57 9.48 7.45 -6.19
CA SER A 57 10.37 8.51 -6.65
C SER A 57 10.01 9.87 -6.04
N GLU A 58 8.71 10.21 -6.00
CA GLU A 58 8.24 11.42 -5.34
C GLU A 58 8.48 11.42 -3.82
N LEU A 59 8.48 10.24 -3.19
CA LEU A 59 8.76 10.04 -1.77
C LEU A 59 10.26 9.98 -1.45
N GLY A 60 11.13 10.36 -2.40
CA GLY A 60 12.57 10.44 -2.20
C GLY A 60 13.31 9.13 -2.40
N MET A 61 12.70 8.16 -3.11
CA MET A 61 13.30 6.87 -3.43
C MET A 61 13.33 6.65 -4.95
N PRO A 62 14.07 7.50 -5.71
CA PRO A 62 14.02 7.52 -7.18
C PRO A 62 14.67 6.29 -7.83
N ASP A 63 15.56 5.62 -7.11
CA ASP A 63 16.33 4.49 -7.61
C ASP A 63 15.70 3.13 -7.27
N VAL A 64 14.50 3.15 -6.67
CA VAL A 64 13.78 1.91 -6.34
C VAL A 64 13.14 1.33 -7.59
N THR A 65 13.35 0.03 -7.80
CA THR A 65 12.56 -0.76 -8.76
C THR A 65 11.56 -1.63 -8.01
N PHE A 66 10.35 -1.75 -8.55
CA PHE A 66 9.26 -2.54 -7.99
C PHE A 66 8.76 -3.57 -9.01
N GLU A 67 8.87 -4.85 -8.65
CA GLU A 67 8.48 -5.98 -9.48
C GLU A 67 7.43 -6.81 -8.75
N ILE A 68 6.51 -7.41 -9.51
CA ILE A 68 5.58 -8.42 -8.99
C ILE A 68 5.97 -9.73 -9.64
N ALA A 69 6.55 -10.62 -8.85
CA ALA A 69 6.96 -11.94 -9.30
C ALA A 69 5.80 -12.92 -9.16
N PHE A 70 5.63 -13.79 -10.16
CA PHE A 70 4.66 -14.88 -10.14
C PHE A 70 5.42 -16.21 -10.08
N GLU A 71 5.35 -16.87 -8.94
CA GLU A 71 5.96 -18.19 -8.73
C GLU A 71 4.96 -19.28 -9.08
N ARG A 72 5.38 -20.24 -9.92
CA ARG A 72 4.58 -21.39 -10.36
C ARG A 72 5.25 -22.68 -9.92
N VAL A 73 4.44 -23.67 -9.58
CA VAL A 73 4.94 -24.99 -9.18
C VAL A 73 4.73 -25.97 -10.33
N GLU A 74 5.83 -26.38 -10.97
CA GLU A 74 5.81 -27.43 -11.99
C GLU A 74 5.35 -28.76 -11.38
N ASP A 75 4.46 -29.45 -12.09
CA ASP A 75 3.88 -30.71 -11.66
C ASP A 75 3.52 -31.55 -12.89
N ALA A 76 4.08 -32.76 -13.00
CA ALA A 76 3.85 -33.65 -14.13
C ALA A 76 2.38 -34.09 -14.22
N ASP A 77 1.68 -34.13 -13.08
CA ASP A 77 0.26 -34.48 -12.99
C ASP A 77 -0.64 -33.23 -12.98
N GLY A 78 -0.08 -32.05 -13.28
CA GLY A 78 -0.85 -30.81 -13.37
C GLY A 78 -1.80 -30.78 -14.58
N ILE A 79 -2.78 -29.88 -14.52
CA ILE A 79 -3.84 -29.75 -15.54
C ILE A 79 -3.68 -28.53 -16.44
N VAL A 80 -2.69 -27.67 -16.17
CA VAL A 80 -2.39 -26.48 -16.97
C VAL A 80 -1.03 -26.64 -17.63
N GLU A 81 -1.00 -26.60 -18.97
CA GLU A 81 0.22 -26.55 -19.76
C GLU A 81 0.47 -25.13 -20.25
N PHE A 82 1.64 -24.58 -19.94
CA PHE A 82 2.05 -23.25 -20.35
C PHE A 82 3.58 -23.19 -20.52
N ASP A 83 4.06 -22.52 -21.58
CA ASP A 83 5.50 -22.38 -21.86
C ASP A 83 6.25 -23.74 -21.89
N GLY A 84 5.60 -24.77 -22.42
CA GLY A 84 6.17 -26.13 -22.54
C GLY A 84 6.33 -26.88 -21.20
N LYS A 85 5.65 -26.44 -20.14
CA LYS A 85 5.67 -27.04 -18.81
C LYS A 85 4.26 -27.23 -18.28
N THR A 86 4.10 -28.22 -17.41
CA THR A 86 2.83 -28.52 -16.73
C THR A 86 2.89 -28.02 -15.30
N TYR A 87 1.84 -27.34 -14.84
CA TYR A 87 1.79 -26.70 -13.53
C TYR A 87 0.64 -27.21 -12.67
N ARG A 88 0.89 -27.23 -11.37
CA ARG A 88 -0.13 -27.48 -10.35
C ARG A 88 -1.10 -26.32 -10.28
N VAL A 89 -2.38 -26.61 -10.11
CA VAL A 89 -3.42 -25.62 -9.79
C VAL A 89 -3.70 -25.64 -8.30
N GLY A 90 -3.53 -24.48 -7.64
CA GLY A 90 -3.94 -24.25 -6.25
C GLY A 90 -5.26 -23.49 -6.15
N GLY A 91 -5.69 -23.19 -4.93
CA GLY A 91 -6.93 -22.41 -4.68
C GLY A 91 -6.92 -21.01 -5.28
N ASP A 92 -5.72 -20.44 -5.50
CA ASP A 92 -5.52 -19.12 -6.10
C ASP A 92 -5.05 -19.19 -7.57
N GLY A 93 -5.22 -20.33 -8.24
CA GLY A 93 -4.76 -20.57 -9.62
C GLY A 93 -3.37 -21.20 -9.69
N ILE A 94 -2.65 -20.96 -10.79
CA ILE A 94 -1.36 -21.63 -11.08
C ILE A 94 -0.13 -20.97 -10.45
N GLU A 95 -0.29 -19.79 -9.86
CA GLU A 95 0.82 -18.99 -9.38
C GLU A 95 0.50 -18.22 -8.10
N SER A 96 1.53 -18.05 -7.26
CA SER A 96 1.53 -17.11 -6.15
C SER A 96 2.24 -15.82 -6.55
N ALA A 97 1.63 -14.68 -6.22
CA ALA A 97 2.20 -13.37 -6.48
C ALA A 97 2.96 -12.85 -5.25
N GLU A 98 4.15 -12.32 -5.45
CA GLU A 98 4.96 -11.71 -4.39
C GLU A 98 5.57 -10.38 -4.88
N PHE A 99 5.63 -9.39 -3.99
CA PHE A 99 6.20 -8.07 -4.30
C PHE A 99 7.71 -8.07 -4.04
N TYR A 100 8.46 -7.69 -5.06
CA TYR A 100 9.90 -7.59 -5.06
C TYR A 100 10.32 -6.13 -5.21
N LEU A 101 11.40 -5.78 -4.51
CA LEU A 101 11.91 -4.43 -4.49
C LEU A 101 13.43 -4.44 -4.51
N SER A 102 14.03 -3.54 -5.30
CA SER A 102 15.45 -3.23 -5.23
C SER A 102 15.62 -1.79 -4.80
N THR A 103 16.41 -1.52 -3.77
CA THR A 103 16.57 -0.17 -3.21
C THR A 103 17.65 0.64 -3.90
N ASN A 104 18.57 -0.02 -4.60
CA ASN A 104 19.73 0.61 -5.23
C ASN A 104 19.89 0.14 -6.68
N PRO A 105 20.39 1.00 -7.58
CA PRO A 105 20.66 0.60 -8.96
C PRO A 105 21.67 -0.55 -9.01
N GLY A 106 21.32 -1.62 -9.73
CA GLY A 106 22.18 -2.78 -9.91
C GLY A 106 22.11 -3.82 -8.79
N GLU A 107 21.35 -3.59 -7.72
CA GLU A 107 21.02 -4.64 -6.76
C GLU A 107 19.91 -5.55 -7.29
N THR A 108 20.01 -6.84 -6.97
CA THR A 108 18.95 -7.81 -7.27
C THR A 108 17.73 -7.51 -6.40
N ALA A 109 16.55 -7.41 -7.02
CA ALA A 109 15.31 -7.26 -6.29
C ALA A 109 15.08 -8.43 -5.32
N ARG A 110 14.56 -8.14 -4.15
CA ARG A 110 14.28 -9.13 -3.11
C ARG A 110 12.82 -8.99 -2.65
N PRO A 111 12.24 -10.04 -2.04
CA PRO A 111 10.91 -9.93 -1.45
C PRO A 111 10.79 -8.73 -0.51
N LEU A 112 9.71 -7.98 -0.59
CA LEU A 112 9.46 -6.79 0.26
C LEU A 112 9.68 -7.07 1.75
N VAL A 113 9.31 -8.28 2.21
CA VAL A 113 9.51 -8.72 3.61
C VAL A 113 10.98 -8.84 4.04
N ARG A 114 11.90 -8.85 3.07
CA ARG A 114 13.36 -8.91 3.28
C ARG A 114 14.07 -7.61 2.87
N VAL A 115 13.33 -6.61 2.43
CA VAL A 115 13.88 -5.36 1.91
C VAL A 115 13.61 -4.26 2.92
N ALA A 116 14.70 -3.70 3.43
CA ALA A 116 14.79 -2.36 4.01
C ALA A 116 14.60 -2.20 5.54
N SER A 117 14.98 -1.00 5.98
CA SER A 117 14.79 -0.48 7.34
C SER A 117 13.33 -0.11 7.61
N GLY A 118 12.94 0.04 8.88
CA GLY A 118 11.55 0.34 9.28
C GLY A 118 10.96 1.55 8.54
N GLY A 119 11.69 2.66 8.50
CA GLY A 119 11.23 3.88 7.81
C GLY A 119 11.11 3.80 6.30
N GLU A 120 11.94 3.00 5.62
CA GLU A 120 11.82 2.76 4.18
C GLU A 120 10.57 1.95 3.86
N ILE A 121 10.30 0.90 4.65
CA ILE A 121 9.09 0.08 4.52
C ILE A 121 7.84 0.95 4.70
N SER A 122 7.82 1.84 5.69
CA SER A 122 6.67 2.75 5.90
C SER A 122 6.39 3.66 4.70
N ARG A 123 7.44 4.16 4.03
CA ARG A 123 7.28 4.95 2.79
C ARG A 123 6.81 4.10 1.61
N ILE A 124 7.31 2.86 1.49
CA ILE A 124 6.86 1.91 0.47
C ILE A 124 5.38 1.57 0.67
N MET A 125 4.97 1.31 1.91
CA MET A 125 3.57 1.06 2.24
C MET A 125 2.69 2.29 1.98
N LEU A 126 3.17 3.51 2.24
CA LEU A 126 2.46 4.73 1.89
C LEU A 126 2.27 4.84 0.36
N ALA A 127 3.29 4.55 -0.44
CA ALA A 127 3.20 4.54 -1.90
C ALA A 127 2.14 3.54 -2.38
N LEU A 128 2.24 2.28 -1.91
CA LEU A 128 1.30 1.22 -2.26
C LEU A 128 -0.13 1.57 -1.87
N LYS A 129 -0.35 2.03 -0.63
CA LYS A 129 -1.69 2.42 -0.14
C LYS A 129 -2.25 3.61 -0.88
N THR A 130 -1.40 4.56 -1.30
CA THR A 130 -1.85 5.71 -2.10
C THR A 130 -2.27 5.28 -3.51
N VAL A 131 -1.49 4.40 -4.16
CA VAL A 131 -1.81 3.89 -5.50
C VAL A 131 -3.05 2.99 -5.48
N LEU A 132 -3.23 2.22 -4.40
CA LEU A 132 -4.34 1.28 -4.22
C LEU A 132 -5.54 1.86 -3.45
N ALA A 133 -5.53 3.16 -3.12
CA ALA A 133 -6.51 3.79 -2.23
C ALA A 133 -7.97 3.60 -2.66
N GLN A 134 -8.25 3.41 -3.95
CA GLN A 134 -9.60 3.21 -4.48
C GLN A 134 -10.14 1.78 -4.28
N THR A 135 -9.27 0.83 -3.97
CA THR A 135 -9.61 -0.61 -3.85
C THR A 135 -9.46 -1.11 -2.41
N ASP A 136 -8.89 -0.30 -1.53
CA ASP A 136 -8.58 -0.71 -0.16
C ASP A 136 -9.77 -0.49 0.78
N SER A 137 -10.00 -1.46 1.68
CA SER A 137 -11.11 -1.46 2.65
C SER A 137 -10.66 -1.15 4.09
N VAL A 138 -9.36 -0.92 4.30
CA VAL A 138 -8.80 -0.66 5.62
C VAL A 138 -9.22 0.72 6.14
N GLN A 139 -9.88 0.74 7.29
CA GLN A 139 -10.41 1.97 7.88
C GLN A 139 -9.36 2.80 8.63
N VAL A 140 -8.30 2.17 9.16
CA VAL A 140 -7.27 2.84 9.96
C VAL A 140 -5.88 2.33 9.58
N LEU A 141 -4.97 3.26 9.30
CA LEU A 141 -3.56 3.00 8.96
C LEU A 141 -2.64 3.72 9.94
N ILE A 142 -1.66 2.99 10.48
CA ILE A 142 -0.64 3.54 11.39
C ILE A 142 0.71 3.49 10.67
N PHE A 143 1.34 4.65 10.54
CA PHE A 143 2.66 4.82 9.94
C PHE A 143 3.66 5.21 11.02
N ASP A 144 4.56 4.28 11.33
CA ASP A 144 5.70 4.52 12.23
C ASP A 144 6.96 4.81 11.42
N GLU A 145 7.88 5.62 11.95
CA GLU A 145 9.18 5.94 11.34
C GLU A 145 9.12 6.48 9.89
N ILE A 146 7.98 6.99 9.43
CA ILE A 146 7.82 7.45 8.04
C ILE A 146 8.72 8.65 7.70
N ASP A 147 9.20 9.34 8.73
CA ASP A 147 10.06 10.50 8.66
C ASP A 147 11.57 10.19 8.82
N VAL A 148 11.95 8.91 8.94
CA VAL A 148 13.35 8.50 9.04
C VAL A 148 14.09 8.75 7.74
N GLY A 149 15.21 9.48 7.82
CA GLY A 149 16.12 9.70 6.70
C GLY A 149 15.62 10.71 5.66
N ILE A 150 14.56 11.48 5.95
CA ILE A 150 14.02 12.50 5.05
C ILE A 150 14.02 13.88 5.69
N SER A 151 14.00 14.92 4.86
CA SER A 151 13.86 16.31 5.32
C SER A 151 13.33 17.21 4.20
N GLY A 152 13.03 18.46 4.54
CA GLY A 152 12.69 19.51 3.59
C GLY A 152 11.56 19.12 2.64
N ARG A 153 11.83 19.14 1.33
CA ARG A 153 10.83 18.88 0.29
C ARG A 153 10.24 17.47 0.36
N ILE A 154 11.03 16.46 0.70
CA ILE A 154 10.56 15.07 0.76
C ILE A 154 9.58 14.91 1.92
N ALA A 155 9.90 15.45 3.10
CA ALA A 155 9.00 15.45 4.25
C ALA A 155 7.66 16.15 3.95
N GLU A 156 7.70 17.25 3.18
CA GLU A 156 6.50 17.92 2.71
C GLU A 156 5.65 17.05 1.76
N VAL A 157 6.29 16.29 0.87
CA VAL A 157 5.58 15.34 -0.02
C VAL A 157 4.92 14.23 0.81
N VAL A 158 5.65 13.64 1.76
CA VAL A 158 5.14 12.61 2.68
C VAL A 158 3.91 13.13 3.44
N GLY A 159 4.00 14.33 4.02
CA GLY A 159 2.87 14.95 4.72
C GLY A 159 1.64 15.13 3.83
N ARG A 160 1.82 15.58 2.58
CA ARG A 160 0.72 15.70 1.61
C ARG A 160 0.12 14.35 1.21
N ARG A 161 0.95 13.32 1.05
CA ARG A 161 0.50 11.96 0.70
C ARG A 161 -0.29 11.32 1.84
N LEU A 162 0.17 11.47 3.08
CA LEU A 162 -0.57 11.08 4.29
C LEU A 162 -1.92 11.81 4.39
N LYS A 163 -1.93 13.12 4.11
CA LYS A 163 -3.15 13.93 4.11
C LYS A 163 -4.13 13.47 3.04
N HIS A 164 -3.66 13.20 1.83
CA HIS A 164 -4.51 12.70 0.75
C HIS A 164 -5.09 11.32 1.06
N LEU A 165 -4.28 10.42 1.63
CA LEU A 165 -4.75 9.10 2.06
C LEU A 165 -5.81 9.22 3.17
N ALA A 166 -5.68 10.25 4.02
CA ALA A 166 -6.64 10.54 5.09
C ALA A 166 -8.05 10.94 4.59
N ASP A 167 -8.21 11.26 3.30
CA ASP A 167 -9.52 11.54 2.69
C ASP A 167 -10.39 10.26 2.61
N GLY A 168 -9.76 9.08 2.56
CA GLY A 168 -10.44 7.78 2.43
C GLY A 168 -10.41 6.90 3.69
N CYS A 169 -9.44 7.09 4.59
CA CYS A 169 -9.29 6.32 5.82
C CYS A 169 -8.66 7.16 6.94
N GLN A 170 -8.64 6.67 8.18
CA GLN A 170 -7.92 7.34 9.25
C GLN A 170 -6.42 7.01 9.18
N THR A 171 -5.57 8.02 9.07
CA THR A 171 -4.11 7.84 9.18
C THR A 171 -3.62 8.35 10.53
N VAL A 172 -2.73 7.59 11.17
CA VAL A 172 -2.02 7.97 12.39
C VAL A 172 -0.53 7.88 12.10
N SER A 173 0.20 8.96 12.35
CA SER A 173 1.66 8.98 12.17
C SER A 173 2.32 9.65 13.36
N ILE A 174 3.44 9.08 13.79
CA ILE A 174 4.32 9.66 14.80
C ILE A 174 5.45 10.34 14.03
N THR A 175 5.67 11.63 14.29
CA THR A 175 6.70 12.39 13.57
C THR A 175 7.32 13.48 14.43
N HIS A 176 8.58 13.78 14.13
CA HIS A 176 9.31 14.94 14.65
C HIS A 176 9.49 16.04 13.60
N LEU A 177 9.00 15.85 12.37
CA LEU A 177 9.16 16.80 11.29
C LEU A 177 7.96 17.77 11.21
N PRO A 178 8.17 19.09 11.35
CA PRO A 178 7.09 20.07 11.29
C PRO A 178 6.37 20.09 9.93
N GLN A 179 7.04 19.68 8.86
CA GLN A 179 6.48 19.56 7.50
C GLN A 179 5.37 18.49 7.42
N ILE A 180 5.49 17.41 8.19
CA ILE A 180 4.47 16.35 8.27
C ILE A 180 3.40 16.76 9.29
N ALA A 181 3.81 17.17 10.49
CA ALA A 181 2.89 17.54 11.57
C ALA A 181 1.91 18.66 11.19
N LYS A 182 2.34 19.65 10.39
CA LYS A 182 1.45 20.73 9.94
C LYS A 182 0.28 20.24 9.08
N MET A 183 0.43 19.12 8.36
CA MET A 183 -0.59 18.59 7.47
C MET A 183 -1.72 17.85 8.21
N ALA A 184 -1.54 17.55 9.49
CA ALA A 184 -2.52 16.79 10.27
C ALA A 184 -3.83 17.56 10.51
N ASP A 185 -4.95 16.86 10.41
CA ASP A 185 -6.27 17.35 10.87
C ASP A 185 -6.31 17.54 12.38
N HIS A 186 -5.73 16.58 13.09
CA HIS A 186 -5.60 16.58 14.53
C HIS A 186 -4.14 16.41 14.89
N HIS A 187 -3.59 17.37 15.63
CA HIS A 187 -2.21 17.35 16.09
C HIS A 187 -2.19 17.04 17.58
N PHE A 188 -1.42 16.04 17.98
CA PHE A 188 -1.27 15.64 19.38
C PHE A 188 0.20 15.77 19.77
N ALA A 189 0.47 16.33 20.95
CA ALA A 189 1.81 16.32 21.54
C ALA A 189 1.91 15.23 22.61
N VAL A 190 3.04 14.54 22.61
CA VAL A 190 3.43 13.60 23.68
C VAL A 190 4.31 14.36 24.67
N LYS A 191 3.85 14.50 25.91
CA LYS A 191 4.56 15.22 26.97
C LYS A 191 4.94 14.25 28.09
N LYS A 192 6.14 14.41 28.63
CA LYS A 192 6.58 13.72 29.84
C LYS A 192 6.45 14.67 31.02
N GLN A 193 5.78 14.22 32.07
CA GLN A 193 5.72 14.94 33.34
C GLN A 193 6.35 14.06 34.42
N THR A 194 7.21 14.63 35.25
CA THR A 194 7.81 13.94 36.39
C THR A 194 7.46 14.64 37.69
N ASP A 195 7.13 13.86 38.71
CA ASP A 195 6.97 14.35 40.08
C ASP A 195 8.28 14.24 40.90
N GLY A 196 9.39 13.88 40.23
CA GLY A 196 10.69 13.62 40.84
C GLY A 196 10.92 12.16 41.25
N SER A 197 9.87 11.35 41.33
CA SER A 197 9.95 9.91 41.66
C SER A 197 9.53 9.00 40.51
N ARG A 198 8.59 9.46 39.69
CA ARG A 198 8.06 8.75 38.52
C ARG A 198 7.92 9.71 37.35
N THR A 199 8.16 9.21 36.14
CA THR A 199 7.88 9.93 34.90
C THR A 199 6.66 9.30 34.24
N GLU A 200 5.65 10.11 33.98
CA GLU A 200 4.43 9.72 33.30
C GLU A 200 4.34 10.41 31.94
N THR A 201 3.84 9.68 30.94
CA THR A 201 3.68 10.17 29.58
C THR A 201 2.22 10.47 29.31
N TYR A 202 1.93 11.68 28.85
CA TYR A 202 0.60 12.15 28.53
C TYR A 202 0.52 12.54 27.06
N VAL A 203 -0.63 12.26 26.43
CA VAL A 203 -0.93 12.68 25.07
C VAL A 203 -2.01 13.75 25.14
N ALA A 204 -1.72 14.94 24.63
CA ALA A 204 -2.65 16.06 24.62
C ALA A 204 -2.92 16.49 23.18
N ARG A 205 -4.20 16.65 22.84
CA ARG A 205 -4.61 17.29 21.58
C ARG A 205 -4.22 18.77 21.64
N LEU A 206 -3.66 19.27 20.56
CA LEU A 206 -3.27 20.66 20.41
C LEU A 206 -4.35 21.44 19.66
N GLU A 207 -4.80 22.53 20.26
CA GLU A 207 -5.69 23.49 19.62
C GLU A 207 -4.89 24.53 18.82
N ALA A 208 -5.56 25.50 18.18
CA ALA A 208 -4.95 26.33 17.13
C ALA A 208 -3.65 27.03 17.56
N GLU A 209 -3.64 27.71 18.71
CA GLU A 209 -2.46 28.39 19.25
C GLU A 209 -1.37 27.38 19.68
N ASP A 210 -1.77 26.31 20.39
CA ASP A 210 -0.83 25.27 20.84
C ASP A 210 -0.13 24.57 19.67
N ARG A 211 -0.82 24.43 18.52
CA ARG A 211 -0.22 23.89 17.29
C ARG A 211 0.87 24.79 16.75
N VAL A 212 0.69 26.11 16.79
CA VAL A 212 1.71 27.08 16.36
C VAL A 212 2.94 26.95 17.24
N GLU A 213 2.74 26.93 18.56
CA GLU A 213 3.84 26.79 19.52
C GLU A 213 4.58 25.48 19.35
N GLU A 214 3.88 24.36 19.17
CA GLU A 214 4.53 23.07 18.99
C GLU A 214 5.32 22.99 17.68
N LEU A 215 4.78 23.52 16.58
CA LEU A 215 5.55 23.62 15.34
C LEU A 215 6.76 24.54 15.47
N ALA A 216 6.65 25.63 16.22
CA ALA A 216 7.77 26.51 16.50
C ALA A 216 8.88 25.80 17.32
N LYS A 217 8.50 24.92 18.26
CA LYS A 217 9.46 24.03 18.96
C LYS A 217 10.11 23.03 18.02
N LEU A 218 9.33 22.37 17.15
CA LEU A 218 9.89 21.44 16.17
C LEU A 218 10.85 22.13 15.17
N LEU A 219 10.66 23.43 14.92
CA LEU A 219 11.55 24.25 14.07
C LEU A 219 12.79 24.80 14.81
N GLY A 220 12.59 25.35 16.01
CA GLY A 220 13.59 26.11 16.76
C GLY A 220 14.33 25.33 17.85
N GLY A 221 13.86 24.12 18.19
CA GLY A 221 14.37 23.35 19.31
C GLY A 221 13.88 23.89 20.66
N GLU A 222 14.80 24.02 21.62
CA GLU A 222 14.48 24.45 22.99
C GLU A 222 14.15 25.95 23.09
N GLU A 223 14.70 26.79 22.21
CA GLU A 223 14.43 28.23 22.22
C GLU A 223 13.39 28.63 21.17
N ILE A 224 12.20 29.02 21.66
CA ILE A 224 11.15 29.59 20.82
C ILE A 224 11.39 31.10 20.69
N SER A 225 11.67 31.56 19.48
CA SER A 225 11.80 32.99 19.15
C SER A 225 10.54 33.53 18.49
N SER A 226 10.39 34.85 18.42
CA SER A 226 9.31 35.48 17.64
C SER A 226 9.35 35.07 16.16
N LEU A 227 10.54 34.90 15.59
CA LEU A 227 10.76 34.47 14.20
C LEU A 227 10.32 33.02 13.97
N THR A 228 10.61 32.10 14.90
CA THR A 228 10.19 30.69 14.75
C THR A 228 8.68 30.54 14.92
N LEU A 229 8.04 31.35 15.78
CA LEU A 229 6.59 31.44 15.86
C LEU A 229 5.96 31.99 14.58
N GLU A 230 6.54 33.02 13.99
CA GLU A 230 6.06 33.59 12.72
C GLU A 230 6.14 32.55 11.59
N HIS A 231 7.28 31.87 11.45
CA HIS A 231 7.44 30.80 10.47
C HIS A 231 6.45 29.65 10.69
N ALA A 232 6.20 29.23 11.93
CA ALA A 232 5.20 28.21 12.24
C ALA A 232 3.77 28.63 11.82
N LYS A 233 3.40 29.90 12.03
CA LYS A 233 2.10 30.44 11.57
C LYS A 233 1.99 30.42 10.05
N GLU A 234 3.05 30.82 9.35
CA GLU A 234 3.10 30.77 7.89
C GLU A 234 2.93 29.34 7.36
N MET A 235 3.63 28.37 7.97
CA MET A 235 3.53 26.94 7.62
C MET A 235 2.10 26.42 7.75
N LEU A 236 1.41 26.72 8.86
CA LEU A 236 0.00 26.32 9.05
C LEU A 236 -0.94 27.00 8.07
N THR A 237 -0.70 28.26 7.74
CA THR A 237 -1.52 29.00 6.79
C THR A 237 -1.37 28.43 5.38
N ALA A 238 -0.14 28.12 4.96
CA ALA A 238 0.16 27.50 3.67
C ALA A 238 -0.35 26.05 3.54
N SER A 239 -0.58 25.36 4.67
CA SER A 239 -1.10 23.99 4.68
C SER A 239 -2.62 23.89 4.47
N LYS A 240 -3.37 24.99 4.65
CA LYS A 240 -4.82 25.00 4.39
C LYS A 240 -5.06 24.95 2.87
N PRO A 241 -5.90 24.04 2.36
CA PRO A 241 -6.25 24.04 0.94
C PRO A 241 -6.84 25.41 0.59
N ASN A 242 -6.34 26.04 -0.48
CA ASN A 242 -6.88 27.30 -0.99
C ASN A 242 -8.37 27.12 -1.28
N GLY A 243 -9.23 27.54 -0.35
CA GLY A 243 -10.66 27.56 -0.54
C GLY A 243 -11.02 28.53 -1.66
N SER A 244 -11.65 28.01 -2.71
CA SER A 244 -12.43 28.74 -3.72
C SER A 244 -11.72 29.90 -4.43
N THR A 245 -11.11 29.62 -5.58
CA THR A 245 -11.02 30.64 -6.63
C THR A 245 -12.43 31.11 -6.99
N LYS A 246 -12.68 32.39 -6.72
CA LYS A 246 -13.89 33.17 -7.00
C LYS A 246 -14.59 32.72 -8.29
N GLY A 247 -15.90 32.50 -8.18
CA GLY A 247 -16.79 32.14 -9.28
C GLY A 247 -16.54 32.96 -10.54
N SER A 248 -16.29 32.24 -11.63
CA SER A 248 -16.38 32.76 -12.99
C SER A 248 -17.79 33.30 -13.21
N LYS A 249 -17.93 34.63 -13.19
CA LYS A 249 -19.07 35.31 -13.81
C LYS A 249 -18.98 35.06 -15.31
N ARG A 250 -19.53 33.95 -15.78
CA ARG A 250 -19.93 33.81 -17.19
C ARG A 250 -21.00 34.87 -17.46
N LYS A 251 -20.58 35.95 -18.12
CA LYS A 251 -21.46 36.87 -18.82
C LYS A 251 -22.28 36.04 -19.82
N ALA A 252 -23.58 35.94 -19.59
CA ALA A 252 -24.53 35.71 -20.66
C ALA A 252 -24.43 36.91 -21.61
N ARG A 253 -24.06 36.65 -22.86
CA ARG A 253 -24.35 37.56 -23.97
C ARG A 253 -25.50 36.96 -24.77
N ALA A 254 -26.45 37.85 -25.06
CA ALA A 254 -27.61 37.69 -25.91
C ALA A 254 -27.28 37.19 -27.31
#